data_AF-M7ZRY0-F1
#
_entry.id   AF-M7ZRY0-F1
#
_cell.length_a   1.000
_cell.length_b   1.000
_cell.length_c   1.000
_cell.angle_alpha   90.00
_cell.angle_beta   90.00
_cell.angle_gamma   90.00
#
_symmetry.space_group_name_H-M   'P 1'
#
loop_
_entity.id
_entity.type
_entity.pdbx_description
1 polymer ?
#
loop_
_entity_poly.entity_id
_entity_poly.type
_entity_poly.pdbx_seq_one_letter_code
_entity_poly.pdbx_strand_id
1 'polypeptide(L)'
;MVPQPVLAVVFCFPDPPEQESLDGVYFIKQIDSLGNACGTIALLHAVGNACSEISLLENSGLDLFFKSTASMDPYERARVLEKDDDMARAHSLAANAGDTEIGDIVEEHYVCFTTLNGTLYELDGIKGGPIKHGPSSPESLLQDAVNVIKAMMQRIPNSVNFNVMVLSRKLK
;
A
#
# COMPACT_ATOMS: atom_id res chain seq x y z
N MET A 1 -12.32 9.40 -15.44
CA MET A 1 -13.23 9.49 -14.28
C MET A 1 -12.89 8.34 -13.34
N VAL A 2 -12.80 8.58 -12.03
CA VAL A 2 -12.49 7.56 -11.02
C VAL A 2 -13.80 7.00 -10.43
N PRO A 3 -14.05 5.67 -10.47
CA PRO A 3 -15.20 5.06 -9.82
C PRO A 3 -15.22 5.31 -8.31
N GLN A 4 -16.42 5.44 -7.74
CA GLN A 4 -16.63 5.70 -6.32
C GLN A 4 -17.47 4.59 -5.66
N PRO A 5 -17.31 4.34 -4.35
CA PRO A 5 -16.32 4.94 -3.46
C PRO A 5 -14.89 4.42 -3.69
N VAL A 6 -13.90 5.25 -3.36
CA VAL A 6 -12.48 4.87 -3.27
C VAL A 6 -12.19 4.33 -1.87
N LEU A 7 -11.50 3.19 -1.79
CA LEU A 7 -11.17 2.48 -0.54
C LEU A 7 -9.70 2.65 -0.13
N ALA A 8 -8.82 2.85 -1.12
CA ALA A 8 -7.39 3.13 -0.91
C ALA A 8 -6.81 3.79 -2.17
N VAL A 9 -5.72 4.55 -2.00
CA VAL A 9 -4.96 5.16 -3.11
C VAL A 9 -3.52 4.65 -3.03
N VAL A 10 -3.03 4.04 -4.10
CA VAL A 10 -1.65 3.56 -4.20
C VAL A 10 -0.85 4.54 -5.05
N PHE A 11 0.25 5.05 -4.53
CA PHE A 11 1.10 6.03 -5.19
C PHE A 11 2.49 5.44 -5.42
N CYS A 12 2.98 5.56 -6.66
CA CYS A 12 4.31 5.15 -7.09
C CYS A 12 5.14 6.40 -7.38
N PHE A 13 6.31 6.53 -6.75
CA PHE A 13 7.19 7.70 -6.88
C PHE A 13 8.64 7.38 -6.51
N PRO A 14 9.62 8.19 -6.96
CA PRO A 14 11.02 8.00 -6.58
C PRO A 14 11.33 8.52 -5.17
N ASP A 15 12.17 7.79 -4.42
CA ASP A 15 12.77 8.14 -3.11
C ASP A 15 11.83 8.66 -1.99
N PRO A 16 11.47 7.81 -1.00
CA PRO A 16 10.62 8.22 0.12
C PRO A 16 11.36 8.99 1.25
N PRO A 17 10.75 10.05 1.83
CA PRO A 17 11.26 10.69 3.04
C PRO A 17 10.79 9.97 4.33
N GLU A 18 11.64 9.76 5.33
CA GLU A 18 11.30 9.07 6.59
C GLU A 18 10.40 9.89 7.55
N GLN A 19 9.40 9.23 8.17
CA GLN A 19 8.62 9.75 9.31
C GLN A 19 7.87 8.60 10.03
N GLU A 20 7.54 8.75 11.32
CA GLU A 20 6.99 7.69 12.18
C GLU A 20 5.66 8.05 12.87
N SER A 21 4.74 7.08 13.00
CA SER A 21 3.69 7.03 14.04
C SER A 21 3.18 5.59 14.22
N LEU A 22 2.62 5.23 15.38
CA LEU A 22 2.02 3.92 15.66
C LEU A 22 0.55 4.14 16.03
N ASP A 23 -0.37 3.62 15.23
CA ASP A 23 -1.82 3.56 15.53
C ASP A 23 -2.42 2.31 14.89
N GLY A 24 -3.63 1.91 15.31
CA GLY A 24 -4.36 0.67 14.99
C GLY A 24 -4.68 0.38 13.50
N VAL A 25 -3.87 0.90 12.60
CA VAL A 25 -3.79 0.60 11.17
C VAL A 25 -3.07 -0.72 10.97
N TYR A 26 -3.53 -1.54 10.02
CA TYR A 26 -2.82 -2.72 9.58
C TYR A 26 -1.60 -2.29 8.75
N PHE A 27 -0.42 -2.39 9.34
CA PHE A 27 0.85 -1.97 8.75
C PHE A 27 1.84 -3.15 8.73
N ILE A 28 2.58 -3.26 7.63
CA ILE A 28 3.63 -4.25 7.37
C ILE A 28 4.92 -3.49 7.08
N LYS A 29 5.99 -3.83 7.79
CA LYS A 29 7.33 -3.31 7.52
C LYS A 29 7.90 -3.96 6.26
N GLN A 30 8.52 -3.18 5.39
CA GLN A 30 9.39 -3.72 4.35
C GLN A 30 10.78 -3.90 4.97
N ILE A 31 11.19 -5.16 5.11
CA ILE A 31 12.53 -5.55 5.57
C ILE A 31 13.42 -5.87 4.37
N ASP A 32 14.73 -5.78 4.53
CA ASP A 32 15.71 -5.92 3.43
C ASP A 32 15.57 -7.23 2.64
N SER A 33 15.18 -8.32 3.30
CA SER A 33 14.98 -9.63 2.66
C SER A 33 13.75 -9.71 1.76
N LEU A 34 12.81 -8.77 1.87
CA LEU A 34 11.64 -8.63 1.00
C LEU A 34 11.92 -7.72 -0.21
N GLY A 35 13.16 -7.69 -0.72
CA GLY A 35 13.59 -6.79 -1.81
C GLY A 35 12.54 -6.63 -2.92
N ASN A 36 12.30 -5.38 -3.35
CA ASN A 36 11.30 -5.01 -4.36
C ASN A 36 9.84 -5.44 -4.06
N ALA A 37 9.48 -5.78 -2.82
CA ALA A 37 8.11 -6.12 -2.44
C ALA A 37 7.19 -4.91 -2.15
N CYS A 38 7.64 -3.67 -2.34
CA CYS A 38 6.86 -2.46 -2.01
C CYS A 38 5.47 -2.45 -2.66
N GLY A 39 5.34 -2.91 -3.91
CA GLY A 39 4.05 -3.04 -4.58
C GLY A 39 3.11 -4.05 -3.91
N THR A 40 3.62 -5.22 -3.51
CA THR A 40 2.84 -6.21 -2.74
C THR A 40 2.45 -5.67 -1.37
N ILE A 41 3.38 -5.00 -0.68
CA ILE A 41 3.14 -4.42 0.65
C ILE A 41 2.08 -3.32 0.58
N ALA A 42 2.15 -2.41 -0.41
CA ALA A 42 1.14 -1.37 -0.62
C ALA A 42 -0.24 -1.97 -0.93
N LEU A 43 -0.32 -3.08 -1.68
CA LEU A 43 -1.57 -3.79 -1.93
C LEU A 43 -2.14 -4.42 -0.64
N LEU A 44 -1.28 -5.05 0.17
CA LEU A 44 -1.68 -5.62 1.46
C LEU A 44 -2.13 -4.53 2.45
N HIS A 45 -1.48 -3.36 2.46
CA HIS A 45 -1.93 -2.20 3.22
C HIS A 45 -3.30 -1.71 2.74
N ALA A 46 -3.53 -1.63 1.43
CA ALA A 46 -4.80 -1.22 0.86
C ALA A 46 -5.95 -2.17 1.23
N VAL A 47 -5.74 -3.48 1.06
CA VAL A 47 -6.76 -4.49 1.36
C VAL A 47 -6.98 -4.64 2.87
N GLY A 48 -5.91 -4.70 3.66
CA GLY A 48 -5.97 -4.92 5.10
C GLY A 48 -6.69 -3.80 5.86
N ASN A 49 -6.57 -2.56 5.39
CA ASN A 49 -7.26 -1.40 5.98
C ASN A 49 -8.63 -1.10 5.35
N ALA A 50 -9.02 -1.83 4.31
CA ALA A 50 -10.36 -1.77 3.70
C ALA A 50 -11.19 -3.03 3.98
N CYS A 51 -10.81 -3.83 4.97
CA CYS A 51 -11.40 -5.16 5.23
C CYS A 51 -12.90 -5.12 5.57
N SER A 52 -13.43 -4.01 6.09
CA SER A 52 -14.87 -3.85 6.32
C SER A 52 -15.68 -3.71 5.01
N GLU A 53 -15.03 -3.32 3.91
CA GLU A 53 -15.63 -3.09 2.59
C GLU A 53 -15.31 -4.21 1.59
N ILE A 54 -14.38 -5.10 1.94
CA ILE A 54 -13.87 -6.17 1.07
C ILE A 54 -14.11 -7.53 1.73
N SER A 55 -14.93 -8.35 1.09
CA SER A 55 -15.08 -9.75 1.45
C SER A 55 -14.04 -10.58 0.72
N LEU A 56 -13.08 -11.13 1.48
CA LEU A 56 -12.14 -12.12 0.95
C LEU A 56 -12.81 -13.49 0.89
N LEU A 57 -12.43 -14.29 -0.10
CA LEU A 57 -12.87 -15.68 -0.18
C LEU A 57 -12.27 -16.45 1.00
N GLU A 58 -13.12 -17.16 1.73
CA GLU A 58 -12.70 -17.95 2.89
C GLU A 58 -11.63 -18.97 2.50
N ASN A 59 -10.58 -19.07 3.31
CA ASN A 59 -9.40 -19.92 3.09
C ASN A 59 -8.58 -19.59 1.82
N SER A 60 -8.81 -18.42 1.20
CA SER A 60 -7.88 -17.89 0.20
C SER A 60 -6.56 -17.45 0.85
N GLY A 61 -5.49 -17.34 0.05
CA GLY A 61 -4.17 -16.92 0.56
C GLY A 61 -4.22 -15.58 1.31
N LEU A 62 -4.93 -14.58 0.78
CA LEU A 62 -5.12 -13.29 1.46
C LEU A 62 -5.92 -13.44 2.77
N ASP A 63 -6.99 -14.23 2.78
CA ASP A 63 -7.79 -14.47 4.00
C ASP A 63 -6.95 -15.12 5.11
N LEU A 64 -6.17 -16.16 4.77
CA LEU A 64 -5.29 -16.84 5.71
C LEU A 64 -4.14 -15.92 6.19
N PHE A 65 -3.58 -15.12 5.30
CA PHE A 65 -2.52 -14.15 5.64
C PHE A 65 -3.04 -13.11 6.65
N PHE A 66 -4.17 -12.46 6.38
CA PHE A 66 -4.71 -11.45 7.30
C PHE A 66 -5.17 -12.05 8.63
N LYS A 67 -5.78 -13.24 8.62
CA LYS A 67 -6.16 -13.95 9.86
C LYS A 67 -4.95 -14.31 10.72
N SER A 68 -3.89 -14.86 10.12
CA SER A 68 -2.70 -15.30 10.87
C SER A 68 -1.87 -14.13 11.42
N THR A 69 -1.95 -12.95 10.81
CA THR A 69 -1.13 -11.78 11.15
C THR A 69 -1.88 -10.65 11.87
N ALA A 70 -3.16 -10.85 12.20
CA ALA A 70 -4.02 -9.81 12.77
C ALA A 70 -3.44 -9.19 14.06
N SER A 71 -2.90 -10.03 14.95
CA SER A 71 -2.36 -9.61 16.25
C SER A 71 -0.85 -9.35 16.26
N MET A 72 -0.18 -9.49 15.11
CA MET A 72 1.26 -9.34 14.98
C MET A 72 1.67 -7.88 14.82
N ASP A 73 2.89 -7.56 15.25
CA ASP A 73 3.50 -6.27 14.96
C ASP A 73 3.93 -6.15 13.47
N PRO A 74 4.33 -4.95 13.00
CA PRO A 74 4.72 -4.75 11.60
C PRO A 74 5.91 -5.60 11.12
N TYR A 75 6.88 -5.88 11.99
CA TYR A 75 8.04 -6.70 11.67
C TYR A 75 7.68 -8.17 11.64
N GLU A 76 6.89 -8.65 12.59
CA GLU A 76 6.36 -10.02 12.61
C GLU A 76 5.54 -10.31 11.34
N ARG A 77 4.66 -9.39 10.93
CA ARG A 77 3.96 -9.45 9.64
C ARG A 77 4.91 -9.60 8.46
N ALA A 78 6.00 -8.85 8.45
CA ALA A 78 7.03 -8.93 7.41
C ALA A 78 7.72 -10.31 7.40
N ARG A 79 7.98 -10.91 8.57
CA ARG A 79 8.56 -12.26 8.68
C ARG A 79 7.61 -13.36 8.22
N VAL A 80 6.30 -13.17 8.37
CA VAL A 80 5.29 -14.07 7.78
C VAL A 80 5.32 -13.94 6.26
N LEU A 81 5.29 -12.71 5.73
CA LEU A 81 5.35 -12.46 4.29
C LEU A 81 6.64 -12.99 3.64
N GLU A 82 7.78 -12.86 4.31
CA GLU A 82 9.10 -13.38 3.88
C GLU A 82 9.07 -14.90 3.65
N LYS A 83 8.25 -15.63 4.41
CA LYS A 83 8.17 -17.10 4.39
C LYS A 83 6.99 -17.61 3.57
N ASP A 84 6.21 -16.71 2.97
CA ASP A 84 5.02 -17.07 2.20
C ASP A 84 5.39 -17.29 0.73
N ASP A 85 5.73 -18.55 0.40
CA ASP A 85 6.08 -18.95 -0.96
C ASP A 85 4.95 -18.71 -1.96
N ASP A 86 3.68 -18.73 -1.53
CA ASP A 86 2.53 -18.53 -2.41
C ASP A 86 2.41 -17.05 -2.79
N MET A 87 2.60 -16.14 -1.83
CA MET A 87 2.71 -14.70 -2.07
C MET A 87 3.92 -14.37 -2.97
N ALA A 88 5.07 -14.98 -2.72
CA ALA A 88 6.27 -14.76 -3.53
C ALA A 88 6.04 -15.19 -5.00
N ARG A 89 5.39 -16.34 -5.21
CA ARG A 89 5.00 -16.80 -6.56
C ARG A 89 3.97 -15.88 -7.20
N ALA A 90 2.94 -15.45 -6.48
CA ALA A 90 1.94 -14.52 -7.00
C ALA A 90 2.55 -13.17 -7.40
N HIS A 91 3.45 -12.62 -6.57
CA HIS A 91 4.23 -11.42 -6.88
C HIS A 91 5.03 -11.60 -8.18
N SER A 92 5.78 -12.70 -8.29
CA SER A 92 6.62 -12.98 -9.44
C SER A 92 5.80 -13.13 -10.73
N LEU A 93 4.65 -13.83 -10.66
CA LEU A 93 3.73 -13.96 -11.80
C LEU A 93 3.17 -12.60 -12.23
N ALA A 94 2.77 -11.75 -11.28
CA ALA A 94 2.27 -10.41 -11.58
C ALA A 94 3.34 -9.51 -12.21
N ALA A 95 4.57 -9.56 -11.70
CA ALA A 95 5.70 -8.80 -12.23
C ALA A 95 6.03 -9.18 -13.69
N ASN A 96 5.89 -10.47 -14.05
CA ASN A 96 6.16 -10.96 -15.40
C ASN A 96 4.96 -10.80 -16.37
N ALA A 97 3.78 -10.43 -15.88
CA ALA A 97 2.58 -10.28 -16.69
C ALA A 97 2.37 -8.85 -17.23
N GLY A 98 3.22 -7.90 -16.83
CA GLY A 98 3.16 -6.52 -17.31
C GLY A 98 3.54 -6.37 -18.79
N ASP A 99 3.19 -5.23 -19.38
CA ASP A 99 3.51 -4.90 -20.78
C ASP A 99 5.00 -4.58 -21.00
N THR A 100 5.79 -4.48 -19.93
CA THR A 100 7.20 -4.09 -19.94
C THR A 100 8.08 -5.18 -19.34
N GLU A 101 9.32 -5.27 -19.79
CA GLU A 101 10.33 -6.13 -19.17
C GLU A 101 10.69 -5.62 -17.76
N ILE A 102 11.06 -6.55 -16.88
CA ILE A 102 11.50 -6.22 -15.51
C ILE A 102 12.90 -5.59 -15.60
N GLY A 103 13.06 -4.40 -15.03
CA GLY A 103 14.35 -3.70 -14.97
C GLY A 103 15.23 -4.17 -13.81
N ASP A 104 16.55 -4.08 -13.99
CA ASP A 104 17.54 -4.46 -12.97
C ASP A 104 17.73 -3.40 -11.85
N ILE A 105 17.40 -2.14 -12.15
CA ILE A 105 17.49 -1.00 -11.22
C ILE A 105 16.07 -0.49 -11.00
N VAL A 106 15.64 -0.45 -9.74
CA VAL A 106 14.32 0.05 -9.35
C VAL A 106 14.54 1.27 -8.46
N GLU A 107 14.16 2.44 -8.97
CA GLU A 107 14.23 3.72 -8.23
C GLU A 107 12.85 4.13 -7.71
N GLU A 108 11.79 3.51 -8.24
CA GLU A 108 10.41 3.78 -7.86
C GLU A 108 9.95 2.99 -6.64
N HIS A 109 9.11 3.62 -5.83
CA HIS A 109 8.59 3.07 -4.60
C HIS A 109 7.07 3.22 -4.50
N TYR A 110 6.40 2.20 -3.97
CA TYR A 110 4.96 2.17 -3.78
C TYR A 110 4.57 2.44 -2.32
N VAL A 111 3.62 3.35 -2.12
CA VAL A 111 2.98 3.61 -0.82
C VAL A 111 1.46 3.55 -0.94
N CYS A 112 0.79 3.30 0.17
CA CYS A 112 -0.67 3.25 0.23
C CYS A 112 -1.23 4.37 1.11
N PHE A 113 -2.23 5.08 0.63
CA PHE A 113 -3.06 5.99 1.41
C PHE A 113 -4.40 5.35 1.75
N THR A 114 -4.81 5.44 3.01
CA THR A 114 -6.09 4.93 3.50
C THR A 114 -6.66 5.85 4.57
N THR A 115 -7.97 5.73 4.81
CA THR A 115 -8.66 6.46 5.89
C THR A 115 -9.06 5.50 6.99
N LEU A 116 -8.65 5.79 8.22
CA LEU A 116 -9.08 5.05 9.41
C LEU A 116 -9.46 6.02 10.52
N ASN A 117 -10.63 5.80 11.15
CA ASN A 117 -11.12 6.61 12.28
C ASN A 117 -11.07 8.14 12.00
N GLY A 118 -11.48 8.53 10.79
CA GLY A 118 -11.53 9.96 10.39
C GLY A 118 -10.17 10.58 10.08
N THR A 119 -9.10 9.80 9.94
CA THR A 119 -7.73 10.28 9.69
C THR A 119 -7.17 9.65 8.41
N LEU A 120 -6.50 10.47 7.59
CA LEU A 120 -5.71 10.02 6.44
C LEU A 120 -4.36 9.49 6.91
N TYR A 121 -4.03 8.28 6.49
CA TYR A 121 -2.73 7.65 6.72
C TYR A 121 -2.00 7.40 5.42
N GLU A 122 -0.70 7.67 5.39
CA GLU A 122 0.26 7.16 4.41
C GLU A 122 0.97 5.95 5.02
N LEU A 123 0.99 4.85 4.28
CA LEU A 123 1.55 3.57 4.68
C LEU A 123 2.69 3.23 3.71
N ASP A 124 3.89 3.45 4.22
CA ASP A 124 5.14 3.18 3.54
C ASP A 124 5.92 2.14 4.36
N GLY A 125 6.09 0.93 3.82
CA GLY A 125 6.81 -0.16 4.49
C GLY A 125 8.27 0.17 4.81
N ILE A 126 8.92 1.10 4.10
CA ILE A 126 10.30 1.50 4.35
C ILE A 126 10.41 2.44 5.55
N LYS A 127 9.32 3.11 5.95
CA LYS A 127 9.32 4.02 7.12
C LYS A 127 9.12 3.28 8.44
N GLY A 128 9.36 3.96 9.56
CA GLY A 128 9.23 3.38 10.90
C GLY A 128 7.78 3.06 11.30
N GLY A 129 6.79 3.66 10.62
CA GLY A 129 5.37 3.38 10.81
C GLY A 129 4.46 4.21 9.92
N PRO A 130 3.13 4.08 10.05
CA PRO A 130 2.16 4.94 9.38
C PRO A 130 2.41 6.44 9.60
N ILE A 131 2.15 7.28 8.61
CA ILE A 131 2.22 8.74 8.74
C ILE A 131 0.81 9.31 8.70
N LYS A 132 0.49 10.17 9.68
CA LYS A 132 -0.79 10.88 9.74
C LYS A 132 -0.73 12.17 8.92
N HIS A 133 -1.72 12.35 8.05
CA HIS A 133 -1.85 13.55 7.21
C HIS A 133 -3.03 14.45 7.61
N GLY A 134 -3.77 14.09 8.68
CA GLY A 134 -4.88 14.89 9.22
C GLY A 134 -6.26 14.29 8.90
N PRO A 135 -7.34 15.07 9.07
CA PRO A 135 -8.71 14.60 8.89
C PRO A 135 -8.99 14.09 7.47
N SER A 136 -9.76 13.01 7.36
CA SER A 136 -10.25 12.45 6.08
C SER A 136 -11.46 11.55 6.33
N SER A 137 -12.21 11.26 5.26
CA SER A 137 -13.36 10.35 5.26
C SER A 137 -13.30 9.40 4.06
N PRO A 138 -14.10 8.33 4.01
CA PRO A 138 -14.22 7.50 2.81
C PRO A 138 -14.59 8.29 1.54
N GLU A 139 -15.37 9.37 1.67
CA GLU A 139 -15.80 10.23 0.56
C GLU A 139 -14.72 11.21 0.10
N SER A 140 -13.82 11.62 1.01
CA SER A 140 -12.77 12.62 0.76
C SER A 140 -11.38 12.00 0.57
N LEU A 141 -11.20 10.71 0.87
CA LEU A 141 -9.94 9.96 0.80
C LEU A 141 -9.12 10.27 -0.45
N LEU A 142 -9.72 10.18 -1.63
CA LEU A 142 -9.00 10.44 -2.89
C LEU A 142 -8.48 11.88 -2.95
N GLN A 143 -9.33 12.85 -2.59
CA GLN A 143 -8.99 14.26 -2.70
C GLN A 143 -7.91 14.65 -1.68
N ASP A 144 -8.00 14.10 -0.47
CA ASP A 144 -7.04 14.36 0.61
C ASP A 144 -5.69 13.70 0.30
N ALA A 145 -5.68 12.45 -0.19
CA ALA A 145 -4.47 11.78 -0.65
C ALA A 145 -3.81 12.53 -1.82
N VAL A 146 -4.60 13.03 -2.79
CA VAL A 146 -4.09 13.81 -3.92
C VAL A 146 -3.39 15.10 -3.45
N ASN A 147 -3.86 15.74 -2.38
CA ASN A 147 -3.20 16.93 -1.83
C ASN A 147 -1.80 16.59 -1.30
N VAL A 148 -1.65 15.47 -0.59
CA VAL A 148 -0.35 14.97 -0.11
C VAL A 148 0.54 14.59 -1.29
N ILE A 149 0.03 13.83 -2.25
CA ILE A 149 0.76 13.40 -3.46
C ILE A 149 1.31 14.60 -4.23
N LYS A 150 0.50 15.66 -4.42
CA LYS A 150 0.96 16.89 -5.08
C LYS A 150 2.13 17.54 -4.33
N ALA A 151 2.09 17.57 -2.99
CA ALA A 151 3.19 18.09 -2.19
C ALA A 151 4.45 17.21 -2.30
N MET A 152 4.30 15.88 -2.39
CA MET A 152 5.41 14.97 -2.63
C MET A 152 6.03 15.20 -4.02
N MET A 153 5.22 15.30 -5.07
CA MET A 153 5.69 15.57 -6.43
C MET A 153 6.45 16.90 -6.52
N GLN A 154 5.99 17.95 -5.82
CA GLN A 154 6.67 19.25 -5.79
C GLN A 154 8.09 19.19 -5.20
N ARG A 155 8.39 18.20 -4.35
CA ARG A 155 9.73 17.98 -3.80
C ARG A 155 10.68 17.32 -4.80
N ILE A 156 10.16 16.82 -5.93
CA ILE A 156 10.92 16.14 -6.99
C ILE A 156 10.60 16.82 -8.34
N PRO A 157 10.91 18.12 -8.49
CA PRO A 157 10.34 18.97 -9.54
C PRO A 157 10.73 18.59 -10.98
N ASN A 158 11.76 17.77 -11.15
CA ASN A 158 12.27 17.34 -12.45
C ASN A 158 11.84 15.90 -12.85
N SER A 159 11.14 15.20 -11.96
CA SER A 159 10.64 13.85 -12.27
C SER A 159 9.30 13.92 -12.98
N VAL A 160 9.06 12.96 -13.87
CA VAL A 160 7.75 12.65 -14.45
C VAL A 160 7.29 11.23 -14.10
N ASN A 161 8.11 10.49 -13.37
CA ASN A 161 7.90 9.08 -13.03
C ASN A 161 6.99 8.97 -11.82
N PHE A 162 5.71 9.27 -12.03
CA PHE A 162 4.67 9.15 -11.02
C PHE A 162 3.51 8.35 -11.55
N ASN A 163 2.95 7.47 -10.72
CA ASN A 163 1.72 6.77 -11.04
C ASN A 163 0.79 6.74 -9.82
N VAL A 164 -0.51 6.93 -10.05
CA VAL A 164 -1.53 6.82 -9.01
C VAL A 164 -2.57 5.78 -9.45
N MET A 165 -2.79 4.78 -8.61
CA MET A 165 -3.85 3.79 -8.74
C MET A 165 -4.82 3.91 -7.57
N VAL A 166 -6.05 3.45 -7.77
CA VAL A 166 -7.10 3.49 -6.75
C VAL A 166 -7.79 2.15 -6.64
N LEU A 167 -7.95 1.67 -5.41
CA LEU A 167 -8.86 0.58 -5.11
C LEU A 167 -10.26 1.19 -4.97
N SER A 168 -11.17 0.87 -5.89
CA SER A 168 -12.52 1.44 -5.92
C SER A 168 -13.57 0.36 -6.11
N ARG A 169 -14.79 0.62 -5.63
CA ARG A 169 -15.93 -0.25 -5.93
C ARG A 169 -16.26 -0.10 -7.41
N LYS A 170 -16.34 -1.23 -8.12
CA LYS A 170 -16.82 -1.24 -9.51
C LYS A 170 -18.28 -0.75 -9.53
N LEU A 171 -18.55 0.26 -10.34
CA LEU A 171 -19.92 0.67 -10.65
C LEU A 171 -20.62 -0.50 -11.36
N LYS A 172 -21.79 -0.89 -10.86
CA LYS A 172 -22.64 -1.89 -11.54
C LYS A 172 -23.15 -1.34 -12.86
#